data_AF-A0AAE0EM47-F1
#
_entry.id   AF-A0AAE0EM47-F1
#
_cell.length_a   1.000
_cell.length_b   1.000
_cell.length_c   1.000
_cell.angle_alpha   90.00
_cell.angle_beta   90.00
_cell.angle_gamma   90.00
#
_symmetry.space_group_name_H-M   'P 1'
#
loop_
_entity.id
_entity.type
_entity.pdbx_description
1 polymer ?
#
loop_
_entity_poly.entity_id
_entity_poly.type
_entity_poly.pdbx_seq_one_letter_code
_entity_poly.pdbx_strand_id
1 'polypeptide(L)'
;MGIPPLSPLRALDLISSEEVVAVVAAIRDSSSPEAQSGLRFMECHLADPDPDHVVQVDLGVAPTTVIQRKLRVCTWNKVCNTTRIWIVEMETLRDGRVQGHLGDSWVVPDVQPPTSAEEYEEVENAVKIDRGVIEALRRRDITDMRLIMVDPWCAGYFGEEDAPSRRLSRPLIYLRTDSELGPDDNGYSRPVEGIHVVVDLQSMRVISVHDEELVPIPPPDPLRNYIGERVPGALPLKPLSVVQPEGPSYHVEGNAVSWNNW
;
A
#
# COMPACT_ATOMS: atom_id res chain seq x y z
N MET A 1 -31.34 -27.07 14.94
CA MET A 1 -30.60 -26.55 16.11
C MET A 1 -29.85 -25.33 15.63
N GLY A 2 -30.16 -24.15 16.19
CA GLY A 2 -29.46 -22.92 15.79
C GLY A 2 -28.00 -23.00 16.24
N ILE A 3 -27.09 -22.56 15.38
CA ILE A 3 -25.70 -22.32 15.75
C ILE A 3 -25.74 -21.25 16.86
N PRO A 4 -25.14 -21.49 18.05
CA PRO A 4 -25.12 -20.47 19.10
C PRO A 4 -24.41 -19.21 18.56
N PRO A 5 -24.87 -18.00 18.92
CA PRO A 5 -24.22 -16.77 18.49
C PRO A 5 -22.77 -16.78 18.99
N LEU A 6 -21.83 -16.70 18.04
CA LEU A 6 -20.43 -16.44 18.35
C LEU A 6 -20.39 -15.02 18.95
N SER A 7 -19.84 -14.85 20.15
CA SER A 7 -19.43 -13.52 20.57
C SER A 7 -18.04 -13.28 19.99
N PRO A 8 -17.89 -12.53 18.87
CA PRO A 8 -16.58 -12.30 18.30
C PRO A 8 -15.66 -11.69 19.35
N LEU A 9 -14.44 -12.22 19.43
CA LEU A 9 -13.42 -11.62 20.28
C LEU A 9 -13.04 -10.27 19.69
N ARG A 10 -13.60 -9.20 20.27
CA ARG A 10 -13.31 -7.81 19.89
C ARG A 10 -11.81 -7.50 19.74
N ALA A 11 -10.97 -8.21 20.48
CA ALA A 11 -9.52 -8.10 20.37
C ALA A 11 -8.99 -8.39 18.95
N LEU A 12 -9.70 -9.22 18.17
CA LEU A 12 -9.37 -9.65 16.81
C LEU A 12 -10.20 -8.93 15.72
N ASP A 13 -11.03 -7.95 16.09
CA ASP A 13 -11.80 -7.18 15.11
C ASP A 13 -10.89 -6.41 14.16
N LEU A 14 -11.43 -6.09 12.97
CA LEU A 14 -10.78 -5.18 12.04
C LEU A 14 -10.51 -3.81 12.69
N ILE A 15 -9.46 -3.13 12.24
CA ILE A 15 -9.12 -1.79 12.72
C ILE A 15 -10.20 -0.81 12.26
N SER A 16 -10.76 -0.03 13.18
CA SER A 16 -11.76 0.99 12.84
C SER A 16 -11.13 2.32 12.41
N SER A 17 -11.91 3.17 11.73
CA SER A 17 -11.47 4.53 11.38
C SER A 17 -11.12 5.37 12.61
N GLU A 18 -11.88 5.23 13.70
CA GLU A 18 -11.65 5.92 14.96
C GLU A 18 -10.35 5.47 15.62
N GLU A 19 -10.03 4.18 15.53
CA GLU A 19 -8.76 3.64 16.01
C GLU A 19 -7.57 4.21 15.22
N VAL A 20 -7.67 4.30 13.89
CA VAL A 20 -6.63 4.92 13.06
C VAL A 20 -6.42 6.39 13.45
N VAL A 21 -7.49 7.15 13.67
CA VAL A 21 -7.40 8.56 14.10
C VAL A 21 -6.73 8.66 15.47
N ALA A 22 -7.13 7.81 16.42
CA ALA A 22 -6.58 7.78 17.77
C ALA A 22 -5.08 7.39 17.79
N VAL A 23 -4.67 6.45 16.92
CA VAL A 23 -3.26 6.08 16.71
C VAL A 23 -2.44 7.27 16.22
N VAL A 24 -2.93 7.95 15.18
CA VAL A 24 -2.23 9.10 14.59
C VAL A 24 -2.07 10.20 15.63
N ALA A 25 -3.11 10.49 16.42
CA ALA A 25 -3.05 11.45 17.51
C ALA A 25 -2.02 11.04 18.57
N ALA A 26 -2.07 9.81 19.07
CA ALA A 26 -1.15 9.31 20.10
C ALA A 26 0.33 9.40 19.71
N ILE A 27 0.64 9.12 18.44
CA ILE A 27 2.02 9.20 17.93
C ILE A 27 2.44 10.66 17.71
N ARG A 28 1.58 11.50 17.13
CA ARG A 28 1.89 12.92 16.85
C ARG A 28 2.02 13.77 18.11
N ASP A 29 1.23 13.49 19.13
CA ASP A 29 1.25 14.19 20.41
C ASP A 29 2.41 13.74 21.31
N SER A 30 3.18 12.72 20.88
CA SER A 30 4.35 12.25 21.61
C SER A 30 5.46 13.31 21.63
N SER A 31 6.25 13.32 22.70
CA SER A 31 7.45 14.17 22.82
C SER A 31 8.60 13.73 21.90
N SER A 32 8.39 12.77 20.99
CA SER A 32 9.43 12.29 20.08
C SER A 32 9.80 13.38 19.08
N PRO A 33 11.10 13.71 18.90
CA PRO A 33 11.53 14.68 17.89
C PRO A 33 11.07 14.31 16.47
N GLU A 34 10.94 13.01 16.18
CA GLU A 34 10.48 12.49 14.88
C GLU A 34 9.00 12.79 14.62
N ALA A 35 8.18 12.93 15.67
CA ALA A 35 6.75 13.19 15.55
C ALA A 35 6.44 14.63 15.11
N GLN A 36 7.38 15.55 15.33
CA GLN A 36 7.18 16.99 15.10
C GLN A 36 7.36 17.40 13.63
N SER A 37 8.10 16.64 12.83
CA SER A 37 8.31 16.94 11.41
C SER A 37 8.74 15.71 10.61
N GLY A 38 8.20 15.60 9.40
CA GLY A 38 8.67 14.63 8.40
C GLY A 38 8.14 13.20 8.56
N LEU A 39 7.29 12.94 9.56
CA LEU A 39 6.69 11.62 9.78
C LEU A 39 5.72 11.23 8.65
N ARG A 40 5.84 9.99 8.19
CA ARG A 40 4.94 9.30 7.27
C ARG A 40 4.47 8.01 7.92
N PHE A 41 3.18 7.76 7.88
CA PHE A 41 2.56 6.53 8.38
C PHE A 41 2.50 5.56 7.20
N MET A 42 3.27 4.48 7.28
CA MET A 42 3.44 3.54 6.16
C MET A 42 2.50 2.36 6.31
N GLU A 43 2.35 1.87 7.53
CA GLU A 43 1.53 0.70 7.83
C GLU A 43 0.89 0.85 9.21
N CYS A 44 -0.31 0.29 9.36
CA CYS A 44 -0.99 0.13 10.64
C CYS A 44 -1.69 -1.23 10.65
N HIS A 45 -1.31 -2.07 11.62
CA HIS A 45 -1.83 -3.42 11.78
C HIS A 45 -2.27 -3.64 13.21
N LEU A 46 -3.17 -4.62 13.41
CA LEU A 46 -3.38 -5.19 14.73
C LEU A 46 -2.07 -5.83 15.17
N ALA A 47 -1.61 -5.51 16.38
CA ALA A 47 -0.58 -6.31 17.02
C ALA A 47 -1.26 -7.55 17.58
N ASP A 48 -0.91 -8.72 17.06
CA ASP A 48 -1.57 -9.97 17.44
C ASP A 48 -1.56 -10.12 18.97
N PRO A 49 -2.72 -10.34 19.60
CA PRO A 49 -2.78 -10.61 21.03
C PRO A 49 -2.09 -11.94 21.35
N ASP A 50 -1.76 -12.12 22.63
CA ASP A 50 -1.20 -13.39 23.11
C ASP A 50 -2.13 -14.56 22.77
N PRO A 51 -1.68 -15.55 21.98
CA PRO A 51 -2.53 -16.67 21.56
C PRO A 51 -3.11 -17.47 22.72
N ASP A 52 -2.39 -17.61 23.83
CA ASP A 52 -2.86 -18.37 24.98
C ASP A 52 -4.02 -17.62 25.68
N HIS A 53 -3.93 -16.30 25.78
CA HIS A 53 -5.03 -15.49 26.31
C HIS A 53 -6.26 -15.54 25.40
N VAL A 54 -6.07 -15.47 24.07
CA VAL A 54 -7.16 -15.60 23.09
C VAL A 54 -7.88 -16.93 23.27
N VAL A 55 -7.13 -18.04 23.27
CA VAL A 55 -7.70 -19.40 23.40
C VAL A 55 -8.40 -19.59 24.75
N GLN A 56 -7.83 -19.09 25.85
CA GLN A 56 -8.46 -19.20 27.17
C GLN A 56 -9.78 -18.43 27.27
N VAL A 57 -9.88 -17.25 26.65
CA VAL A 57 -11.12 -16.48 26.62
C VAL A 57 -12.15 -17.17 25.72
N ASP A 58 -11.74 -17.62 24.52
CA ASP A 58 -12.62 -18.28 23.54
C ASP A 58 -13.23 -19.58 24.08
N LEU A 59 -12.40 -20.42 24.73
CA LEU A 59 -12.85 -21.67 25.35
C LEU A 59 -13.63 -21.45 26.67
N GLY A 60 -13.82 -20.20 27.10
CA GLY A 60 -14.51 -19.86 28.35
C GLY A 60 -13.75 -20.30 29.62
N VAL A 61 -12.45 -20.60 29.52
CA VAL A 61 -11.60 -20.97 30.65
C VAL A 61 -11.29 -19.74 31.53
N ALA A 62 -11.08 -18.58 30.89
CA ALA A 62 -10.80 -17.32 31.57
C ALA A 62 -11.63 -16.16 30.95
N PRO A 63 -12.97 -16.20 31.03
CA PRO A 63 -13.85 -15.29 30.28
C PRO A 63 -13.78 -13.83 30.74
N THR A 64 -13.18 -13.56 31.91
CA THR A 64 -12.99 -12.21 32.44
C THR A 64 -11.62 -11.62 32.10
N THR A 65 -10.73 -12.37 31.44
CA THR A 65 -9.42 -11.87 31.02
C THR A 65 -9.62 -10.78 29.96
N VAL A 66 -9.09 -9.59 30.24
CA VAL A 66 -9.09 -8.49 29.28
C VAL A 66 -7.91 -8.65 28.34
N ILE A 67 -8.18 -8.88 27.06
CA ILE A 67 -7.17 -8.87 26.01
C ILE A 67 -6.96 -7.43 25.58
N GLN A 68 -5.82 -6.84 25.97
CA GLN A 68 -5.48 -5.47 25.59
C GLN A 68 -5.29 -5.39 24.07
N ARG A 69 -6.15 -4.61 23.40
CA ARG A 69 -6.02 -4.35 21.97
C ARG A 69 -4.88 -3.38 21.74
N LYS A 70 -3.97 -3.73 20.84
CA LYS A 70 -2.78 -2.95 20.50
C LYS A 70 -2.64 -2.86 18.99
N LEU A 71 -2.25 -1.69 18.49
CA LEU A 71 -1.97 -1.48 17.07
C LEU A 71 -0.46 -1.28 16.88
N ARG A 72 0.11 -2.02 15.94
CA ARG A 72 1.49 -1.89 15.49
C ARG A 72 1.55 -0.97 14.28
N VAL A 73 2.33 0.10 14.38
CA VAL A 73 2.40 1.14 13.36
C VAL A 73 3.83 1.24 12.86
N CYS A 74 4.02 1.16 11.55
CA CYS A 74 5.30 1.44 10.92
C CYS A 74 5.30 2.87 10.39
N THR A 75 6.30 3.66 10.79
CA THR A 75 6.49 5.01 10.26
C THR A 75 7.87 5.18 9.67
N TRP A 76 7.96 6.03 8.67
CA TRP A 76 9.22 6.54 8.14
C TRP A 76 9.32 8.04 8.37
N ASN A 77 10.49 8.52 8.77
CA ASN A 77 10.75 9.94 8.90
C ASN A 77 11.64 10.42 7.74
N LYS A 78 11.09 11.28 6.88
CA LYS A 78 11.80 11.77 5.69
C LYS A 78 12.99 12.69 5.98
N VAL A 79 13.12 13.22 7.20
CA VAL A 79 14.23 14.12 7.55
C VAL A 79 15.47 13.32 7.93
N CYS A 80 15.31 12.31 8.78
CA CYS A 80 16.42 11.47 9.28
C CYS A 80 16.54 10.10 8.58
N ASN A 81 15.63 9.78 7.64
CA ASN A 81 15.54 8.48 6.98
C ASN A 81 15.32 7.30 7.95
N THR A 82 14.70 7.55 9.11
CA THR A 82 14.51 6.54 10.16
C THR A 82 13.20 5.77 9.94
N THR A 83 13.28 4.44 10.03
CA THR A 83 12.13 3.55 10.14
C THR A 83 11.90 3.20 11.61
N ARG A 84 10.67 3.40 12.11
CA ARG A 84 10.31 3.13 13.50
C ARG A 84 9.01 2.35 13.58
N ILE A 85 8.97 1.39 14.51
CA ILE A 85 7.75 0.71 14.92
C ILE A 85 7.23 1.32 16.22
N TRP A 86 5.92 1.54 16.26
CA TRP A 86 5.20 1.99 17.44
C TRP A 86 4.14 0.97 17.83
N ILE A 87 3.95 0.79 19.12
CA ILE A 87 2.83 0.07 19.70
C ILE A 87 1.91 1.10 20.36
N VAL A 88 0.66 1.12 19.93
CA VAL A 88 -0.38 1.99 20.51
C VAL A 88 -1.43 1.09 21.14
N GLU A 89 -1.64 1.25 22.45
CA GLU A 89 -2.67 0.52 23.19
C GLU A 89 -4.00 1.24 23.06
N MET A 90 -5.04 0.52 22.66
CA MET A 90 -6.36 1.08 22.40
C MET A 90 -7.25 0.98 23.64
N GLU A 91 -7.89 2.08 24.01
CA GLU A 91 -8.90 2.13 25.07
C GLU A 91 -10.23 2.59 24.48
N THR A 92 -11.32 1.92 24.89
CA THR A 92 -12.68 2.42 24.62
C THR A 92 -13.26 2.98 25.90
N LEU A 93 -13.56 4.28 25.87
CA LEU A 93 -14.13 5.00 26.98
C LEU A 93 -15.60 4.62 27.19
N ARG A 94 -16.13 4.96 28.37
CA ARG A 94 -17.53 4.67 28.74
C ARG A 94 -18.57 5.29 27.81
N ASP A 95 -18.22 6.38 27.14
CA ASP A 95 -19.07 7.07 26.17
C ASP A 95 -18.92 6.55 24.74
N GLY A 96 -18.17 5.46 24.54
CA GLY A 96 -17.95 4.81 23.25
C GLY A 96 -16.81 5.41 22.42
N ARG A 97 -16.19 6.51 22.87
CA ARG A 97 -15.01 7.06 22.17
C ARG A 97 -13.81 6.15 22.33
N VAL A 98 -12.94 6.18 21.32
CA VAL A 98 -11.68 5.44 21.32
C VAL A 98 -10.52 6.39 21.57
N GLN A 99 -9.57 5.95 22.39
CA GLN A 99 -8.32 6.65 22.66
C GLN A 99 -7.14 5.70 22.45
N GLY A 100 -6.04 6.23 21.96
CA GLY A 100 -4.76 5.52 21.84
C GLY A 100 -3.80 6.00 22.92
N HIS A 101 -3.11 5.07 23.55
CA HIS A 101 -2.04 5.33 24.51
C HIS A 101 -0.73 4.81 23.93
N LEU A 102 0.29 5.67 23.92
CA LEU A 102 1.59 5.29 23.38
C LEU A 102 2.24 4.26 24.31
N GLY A 103 2.54 3.08 23.76
CA GLY A 103 3.34 2.04 24.40
C GLY A 103 4.78 2.07 23.91
N ASP A 104 5.36 0.89 23.72
CA ASP A 104 6.73 0.76 23.25
C ASP A 104 6.93 1.29 21.83
N SER A 105 8.14 1.78 21.55
CA SER A 105 8.57 2.08 20.19
C SER A 105 10.07 1.89 20.03
N TRP A 106 10.49 1.46 18.85
CA TRP A 106 11.90 1.23 18.55
C TRP A 106 12.22 1.51 17.08
N VAL A 107 13.43 1.99 16.83
CA VAL A 107 13.98 2.14 15.49
C VAL A 107 14.33 0.74 14.95
N VAL A 108 14.01 0.49 13.69
CA VAL A 108 14.46 -0.70 12.98
C VAL A 108 15.64 -0.27 12.09
N PRO A 109 16.87 -0.68 12.42
CA PRO A 109 18.04 -0.32 11.61
C PRO A 109 18.02 -1.07 10.28
N ASP A 110 18.72 -0.51 9.29
CA ASP A 110 19.02 -1.18 8.02
C ASP A 110 17.77 -1.70 7.27
N VAL A 111 16.67 -0.96 7.34
CA VAL A 111 15.43 -1.26 6.60
C VAL A 111 14.77 0.01 6.06
N GLN A 112 13.96 -0.17 5.02
CA GLN A 112 13.02 0.81 4.49
C GLN A 112 11.62 0.19 4.48
N PRO A 113 10.57 0.91 4.89
CA PRO A 113 9.20 0.41 4.79
C PRO A 113 8.71 0.43 3.33
N PRO A 114 7.56 -0.21 3.03
CA PRO A 114 6.97 -0.18 1.70
C PRO A 114 6.81 1.24 1.15
N THR A 115 6.75 1.38 -0.16
CA THR A 115 6.48 2.66 -0.84
C THR A 115 5.01 3.02 -0.72
N SER A 116 4.69 4.26 -0.35
CA SER A 116 3.30 4.73 -0.22
C SER A 116 2.70 5.13 -1.57
N ALA A 117 1.37 5.17 -1.68
CA ALA A 117 0.70 5.59 -2.91
C ALA A 117 1.08 7.03 -3.33
N GLU A 118 1.29 7.92 -2.35
CA GLU A 118 1.75 9.28 -2.60
C GLU A 118 3.17 9.30 -3.19
N GLU A 119 4.06 8.44 -2.70
CA GLU A 119 5.40 8.32 -3.28
C GLU A 119 5.35 7.82 -4.73
N TYR A 120 4.36 7.00 -5.12
CA TYR A 120 4.21 6.59 -6.52
C TYR A 120 3.94 7.79 -7.43
N GLU A 121 3.01 8.65 -7.02
CA GLU A 121 2.65 9.87 -7.77
C GLU A 121 3.81 10.88 -7.78
N GLU A 122 4.46 11.08 -6.63
CA GLU A 122 5.60 12.00 -6.51
C GLU A 122 6.78 11.56 -7.40
N VAL A 123 7.06 10.26 -7.51
CA VAL A 123 8.10 9.71 -8.40
C VAL A 123 7.73 9.94 -9.87
N GLU A 124 6.50 9.65 -10.29
CA GLU A 124 6.07 9.88 -11.67
C GLU A 124 6.29 11.35 -12.05
N ASN A 125 5.87 12.27 -11.17
CA ASN A 125 6.05 13.70 -11.38
C ASN A 125 7.52 14.11 -11.46
N ALA A 126 8.36 13.61 -10.55
CA ALA A 126 9.80 13.91 -10.53
C ALA A 126 10.50 13.44 -11.81
N VAL A 127 10.17 12.25 -12.30
CA VAL A 127 10.73 11.67 -13.53
C VAL A 127 10.29 12.47 -14.77
N LYS A 128 9.02 12.88 -14.83
CA LYS A 128 8.46 13.59 -16.01
C LYS A 128 9.01 15.01 -16.19
N ILE A 129 9.53 15.63 -15.14
CA ILE A 129 10.13 16.97 -15.20
C ILE A 129 11.66 16.95 -15.23
N ASP A 130 12.29 15.77 -15.08
CA ASP A 130 13.73 15.65 -15.09
C ASP A 130 14.31 15.90 -16.49
N ARG A 131 15.34 16.75 -16.56
CA ARG A 131 15.93 17.15 -17.85
C ARG A 131 16.65 16.00 -18.56
N GLY A 132 17.29 15.10 -17.82
CA GLY A 132 17.98 13.95 -18.39
C GLY A 132 16.99 12.95 -18.99
N VAL A 133 15.89 12.70 -18.27
CA VAL A 133 14.80 11.86 -18.76
C VAL A 133 14.13 12.48 -19.99
N ILE A 134 13.80 13.77 -19.96
CA ILE A 134 13.19 14.47 -21.11
C ILE A 134 14.07 14.38 -22.36
N GLU A 135 15.39 14.56 -22.22
CA GLU A 135 16.31 14.44 -23.35
C GLU A 135 16.40 13.00 -23.89
N ALA A 136 16.45 12.00 -23.01
CA ALA A 136 16.43 10.59 -23.40
C ALA A 136 15.14 10.21 -24.15
N LEU A 137 14.00 10.74 -23.72
CA LEU A 137 12.71 10.57 -24.39
C LEU A 137 12.67 11.29 -25.75
N ARG A 138 13.24 12.50 -25.83
CA ARG A 138 13.33 13.27 -27.08
C ARG A 138 14.14 12.53 -28.16
N ARG A 139 15.22 11.84 -27.77
CA ARG A 139 16.01 10.99 -28.68
C ARG A 139 15.22 9.81 -29.27
N ARG A 140 14.07 9.47 -28.66
CA ARG A 140 13.12 8.43 -29.11
C ARG A 140 11.88 9.04 -29.77
N ASP A 141 11.95 10.31 -30.18
CA ASP A 141 10.86 11.09 -30.76
C ASP A 141 9.62 11.24 -29.86
N ILE A 142 9.78 11.04 -28.55
CA ILE A 142 8.73 11.26 -27.55
C ILE A 142 8.86 12.69 -27.03
N THR A 143 7.83 13.50 -27.27
CA THR A 143 7.79 14.91 -26.81
C THR A 143 6.55 15.23 -25.96
N ASP A 144 5.50 14.43 -26.05
CA ASP A 144 4.29 14.60 -25.24
C ASP A 144 4.40 13.82 -23.93
N MET A 145 4.77 14.53 -22.86
CA MET A 145 4.90 13.95 -21.52
C MET A 145 3.57 13.48 -20.92
N ARG A 146 2.41 13.86 -21.49
CA ARG A 146 1.10 13.37 -21.03
C ARG A 146 0.91 11.88 -21.33
N LEU A 147 1.61 11.37 -22.35
CA LEU A 147 1.61 9.96 -22.73
C LEU A 147 2.55 9.11 -21.86
N ILE A 148 3.46 9.73 -21.12
CA ILE A 148 4.42 9.03 -20.29
C ILE A 148 3.74 8.57 -19.00
N MET A 149 3.80 7.25 -18.80
CA MET A 149 3.47 6.57 -17.57
C MET A 149 4.76 6.09 -16.92
N VAL A 150 4.90 6.32 -15.63
CA VAL A 150 6.08 5.91 -14.87
C VAL A 150 5.63 4.95 -13.79
N ASP A 151 6.27 3.79 -13.68
CA ASP A 151 5.96 2.78 -12.68
C ASP A 151 7.13 2.68 -11.68
N PRO A 152 7.00 3.22 -10.46
CA PRO A 152 8.05 3.26 -9.45
C PRO A 152 8.33 1.88 -8.84
N TRP A 153 9.31 1.16 -9.39
CA TRP A 153 9.72 -0.13 -8.85
C TRP A 153 10.68 0.02 -7.67
N CYS A 154 10.69 -0.98 -6.79
CA CYS A 154 11.64 -1.04 -5.69
C CYS A 154 13.08 -1.19 -6.22
N ALA A 155 14.04 -0.60 -5.51
CA ALA A 155 15.44 -0.64 -5.96
C ALA A 155 16.12 -2.00 -5.76
N GLY A 156 15.61 -2.84 -4.85
CA GLY A 156 16.31 -4.04 -4.40
C GLY A 156 17.57 -3.71 -3.57
N TYR A 157 18.45 -4.69 -3.39
CA TYR A 157 19.77 -4.50 -2.79
C TYR A 157 20.80 -5.30 -3.61
N PHE A 158 21.60 -4.60 -4.41
CA PHE A 158 22.64 -5.22 -5.25
C PHE A 158 24.06 -4.81 -4.84
N GLY A 159 24.19 -3.89 -3.88
CA GLY A 159 25.45 -3.38 -3.35
C GLY A 159 25.22 -2.32 -2.28
N GLU A 160 26.31 -1.80 -1.72
CA GLU A 160 26.26 -0.75 -0.67
C GLU A 160 25.63 0.57 -1.18
N GLU A 161 25.66 0.81 -2.49
CA GLU A 161 24.98 1.94 -3.11
C GLU A 161 23.44 1.89 -2.99
N ASP A 162 22.87 0.68 -2.82
CA ASP A 162 21.45 0.42 -2.60
C ASP A 162 21.11 0.25 -1.11
N ALA A 163 22.09 0.48 -0.22
CA ALA A 163 21.89 0.28 1.21
C ALA A 163 20.69 1.12 1.72
N PRO A 164 19.92 0.61 2.71
CA PRO A 164 18.80 1.32 3.32
C PRO A 164 19.11 2.69 3.93
N SER A 165 20.40 3.06 4.03
CA SER A 165 20.83 4.44 4.31
C SER A 165 20.28 5.44 3.29
N ARG A 166 19.82 4.97 2.13
CA ARG A 166 19.07 5.72 1.12
C ARG A 166 17.73 5.04 0.83
N ARG A 167 16.71 5.83 0.54
CA ARG A 167 15.39 5.33 0.13
C ARG A 167 15.26 5.49 -1.39
N LEU A 168 15.43 4.39 -2.13
CA LEU A 168 15.58 4.42 -3.59
C LEU A 168 14.41 3.74 -4.32
N SER A 169 14.06 4.28 -5.48
CA SER A 169 13.20 3.64 -6.48
C SER A 169 13.92 3.61 -7.84
N ARG A 170 13.64 2.57 -8.63
CA ARG A 170 14.14 2.39 -10.01
C ARG A 170 12.95 2.37 -10.96
N PRO A 171 12.33 3.53 -11.24
CA PRO A 171 11.10 3.58 -12.01
C PRO A 171 11.30 3.09 -13.45
N LEU A 172 10.29 2.40 -13.98
CA LEU A 172 10.20 2.01 -15.38
C LEU A 172 9.32 2.99 -16.15
N ILE A 173 9.64 3.23 -17.42
CA ILE A 173 8.93 4.18 -18.26
C ILE A 173 8.14 3.44 -19.34
N TYR A 174 6.90 3.85 -19.53
CA TYR A 174 5.98 3.31 -20.51
C TYR A 174 5.33 4.44 -21.31
N LEU A 175 4.95 4.13 -22.55
CA LEU A 175 4.34 5.11 -23.46
C LEU A 175 2.91 4.72 -23.82
N ARG A 176 1.95 5.49 -23.31
CA ARG A 176 0.55 5.43 -23.75
C ARG A 176 0.42 5.80 -25.23
N THR A 177 -0.59 5.26 -25.87
CA THR A 177 -0.98 5.48 -27.26
C THR A 177 -1.85 6.70 -27.44
N ASP A 178 -2.66 7.05 -26.42
CA ASP A 178 -3.61 8.15 -26.48
C ASP A 178 -3.71 8.86 -25.12
N SER A 179 -3.43 10.17 -25.12
CA SER A 179 -3.46 11.01 -23.92
C SER A 179 -4.88 11.27 -23.41
N GLU A 180 -5.89 11.16 -24.27
CA GLU A 180 -7.29 11.41 -23.90
C GLU A 180 -7.89 10.24 -23.12
N LEU A 181 -7.34 9.03 -23.27
CA LEU A 181 -7.70 7.87 -22.47
C LEU A 181 -7.09 7.93 -21.07
N GLY A 182 -5.98 8.66 -20.91
CA GLY A 182 -5.27 8.79 -19.64
C GLY A 182 -5.02 7.43 -18.97
N PRO A 183 -5.53 7.20 -17.75
CA PRO A 183 -5.31 5.95 -17.01
C PRO A 183 -5.94 4.71 -17.65
N ASP A 184 -6.90 4.87 -18.57
CA ASP A 184 -7.60 3.76 -19.22
C ASP A 184 -6.80 3.13 -20.38
N ASP A 185 -5.71 3.77 -20.83
CA ASP A 185 -4.83 3.19 -21.84
C ASP A 185 -3.76 2.27 -21.24
N ASN A 186 -3.57 1.10 -21.83
CA ASN A 186 -2.59 0.12 -21.39
C ASN A 186 -1.16 0.52 -21.79
N GLY A 187 -0.56 1.43 -21.04
CA GLY A 187 0.84 1.83 -21.20
C GLY A 187 1.83 0.66 -21.08
N TYR A 188 1.53 -0.35 -20.25
CA TYR A 188 2.39 -1.53 -20.06
C TYR A 188 2.65 -2.31 -21.35
N SER A 189 1.80 -2.16 -22.37
CA SER A 189 1.98 -2.77 -23.68
C SER A 189 3.12 -2.16 -24.51
N ARG A 190 3.68 -1.03 -24.07
CA ARG A 190 4.67 -0.21 -24.79
C ARG A 190 5.75 0.34 -23.83
N PRO A 191 6.62 -0.53 -23.28
CA PRO A 191 7.77 -0.09 -22.49
C PRO A 191 8.72 0.79 -23.32
N VAL A 192 9.30 1.78 -22.66
CA VAL A 192 10.37 2.63 -23.18
C VAL A 192 11.69 2.09 -22.62
N GLU A 193 12.29 1.14 -23.33
CA GLU A 193 13.48 0.42 -22.87
C GLU A 193 14.79 1.20 -23.12
N GLY A 194 15.85 0.74 -22.47
CA GLY A 194 17.20 1.29 -22.56
C GLY A 194 17.43 2.59 -21.78
N ILE A 195 16.47 2.99 -20.94
CA ILE A 195 16.61 4.10 -19.98
C ILE A 195 16.52 3.53 -18.56
N HIS A 196 17.55 3.73 -17.76
CA HIS A 196 17.57 3.37 -16.34
C HIS A 196 17.59 4.64 -15.49
N VAL A 197 16.56 4.84 -14.70
CA VAL A 197 16.40 5.99 -13.81
C VAL A 197 16.51 5.52 -12.37
N VAL A 198 17.19 6.30 -11.53
CA VAL A 198 17.17 6.10 -10.08
C VAL A 198 16.65 7.36 -9.43
N VAL A 199 15.66 7.20 -8.54
CA VAL A 199 15.03 8.27 -7.78
C VAL A 199 15.31 8.06 -6.29
N ASP A 200 15.76 9.12 -5.64
CA ASP A 200 15.88 9.19 -4.20
C ASP A 200 14.55 9.70 -3.63
N LEU A 201 13.80 8.82 -2.97
CA LEU A 201 12.46 9.10 -2.43
C LEU A 201 12.50 10.05 -1.22
N GLN A 202 13.64 10.16 -0.53
CA GLN A 202 13.78 11.07 0.60
C GLN A 202 13.83 12.53 0.12
N SER A 203 14.66 12.80 -0.90
CA SER A 203 14.78 14.13 -1.49
C SER A 203 13.76 14.40 -2.62
N MET A 204 13.08 13.35 -3.07
CA MET A 204 12.21 13.29 -4.23
C MET A 204 12.86 13.85 -5.49
N ARG A 205 14.03 13.28 -5.84
CA ARG A 205 14.82 13.71 -7.00
C ARG A 205 15.33 12.53 -7.80
N VAL A 206 15.34 12.70 -9.12
CA VAL A 206 16.14 11.86 -10.01
C VAL A 206 17.62 12.12 -9.70
N ILE A 207 18.34 11.06 -9.35
CA ILE A 207 19.77 11.11 -8.98
C ILE A 207 20.68 10.48 -10.02
N SER A 208 20.12 9.65 -10.91
CA SER A 208 20.84 9.05 -12.02
C SER A 208 19.89 8.77 -13.19
N VAL A 209 20.41 8.98 -14.40
CA VAL A 209 19.78 8.62 -15.66
C VAL A 209 20.87 7.99 -16.54
N HIS A 210 20.70 6.71 -16.88
CA HIS A 210 21.55 6.00 -17.84
C HIS A 210 20.72 5.70 -19.08
N ASP A 211 21.03 6.35 -20.20
CA ASP A 211 20.38 6.14 -21.50
C ASP A 211 21.34 5.34 -22.39
N GLU A 212 21.20 4.02 -22.38
CA GLU A 212 22.17 3.09 -22.95
C GLU A 212 21.84 2.68 -24.39
N GLU A 213 20.58 2.35 -24.66
CA GLU A 213 20.16 1.78 -25.94
C GLU A 213 18.86 2.40 -26.44
N LEU A 214 18.83 2.75 -27.74
CA LEU A 214 17.60 3.15 -28.43
C LEU A 214 16.83 1.91 -28.90
N VAL A 215 16.14 1.25 -27.96
CA VAL A 215 15.26 0.12 -28.26
C VAL A 215 13.99 0.62 -28.94
N PRO A 216 13.55 0.02 -30.07
CA PRO A 216 12.30 0.41 -30.73
C PRO A 216 11.09 0.24 -29.80
N ILE A 217 10.31 1.30 -29.64
CA ILE A 217 9.07 1.26 -28.85
C ILE A 217 8.06 0.37 -29.57
N PRO A 218 7.42 -0.60 -28.90
CA PRO A 218 6.36 -1.39 -29.52
C PRO A 218 5.28 -0.48 -30.14
N PRO A 219 4.82 -0.78 -31.37
CA PRO A 219 3.81 0.04 -32.03
C PRO A 219 2.47 -0.04 -31.27
N PRO A 220 1.60 0.99 -31.39
CA PRO A 220 0.23 0.92 -30.89
C PRO A 220 -0.50 -0.31 -31.45
N ASP A 221 -1.16 -1.07 -30.57
CA ASP A 221 -1.92 -2.26 -30.91
C ASP A 221 -3.25 -2.26 -30.13
N PRO A 222 -4.39 -2.04 -30.81
CA PRO A 222 -5.71 -2.02 -30.16
C PRO A 222 -6.05 -3.31 -29.41
N LEU A 223 -5.46 -4.45 -29.79
CA LEU A 223 -5.70 -5.74 -29.14
C LEU A 223 -5.03 -5.86 -27.76
N ARG A 224 -4.16 -4.90 -27.41
CA ARG A 224 -3.51 -4.81 -26.09
C ARG A 224 -4.28 -3.92 -25.12
N ASN A 225 -5.39 -3.33 -25.55
CA ASN A 225 -6.33 -2.63 -24.68
C ASN A 225 -7.52 -3.53 -24.37
N TYR A 226 -7.68 -3.89 -23.09
CA TYR A 226 -8.64 -4.92 -22.65
C TYR A 226 -9.98 -4.38 -22.16
N ILE A 227 -10.28 -3.11 -22.44
CA ILE A 227 -11.57 -2.50 -22.12
C ILE A 227 -12.64 -3.14 -23.01
N GLY A 228 -13.74 -3.61 -22.42
CA GLY A 228 -14.71 -4.49 -23.07
C GLY A 228 -15.27 -4.00 -24.41
N GLU A 229 -15.46 -2.69 -24.58
CA GLU A 229 -15.93 -2.09 -25.86
C GLU A 229 -14.90 -2.16 -27.00
N ARG A 230 -13.62 -2.41 -26.66
CA ARG A 230 -12.48 -2.33 -27.57
C ARG A 230 -11.90 -3.69 -27.95
N VAL A 231 -12.31 -4.78 -27.28
CA VAL A 231 -11.88 -6.15 -27.63
C VAL A 231 -12.74 -6.67 -28.78
N PRO A 232 -12.19 -6.76 -30.02
CA PRO A 232 -12.98 -7.19 -31.17
C PRO A 232 -13.32 -8.68 -31.06
N GLY A 233 -14.53 -9.06 -31.50
CA GLY A 233 -14.88 -10.47 -31.69
C GLY A 233 -15.36 -11.23 -30.46
N ALA A 234 -15.64 -10.56 -29.34
CA ALA A 234 -16.34 -11.18 -28.21
C ALA A 234 -17.78 -11.54 -28.62
N LEU A 235 -18.09 -12.84 -28.67
CA LEU A 235 -19.47 -13.31 -28.86
C LEU A 235 -20.26 -13.12 -27.57
N PRO A 236 -21.53 -12.71 -27.64
CA PRO A 236 -22.37 -12.60 -26.45
C PRO A 236 -22.50 -13.96 -25.76
N LEU A 237 -22.24 -14.00 -24.45
CA LEU A 237 -22.46 -15.19 -23.64
C LEU A 237 -23.94 -15.27 -23.22
N LYS A 238 -24.46 -16.50 -23.11
CA LYS A 238 -25.80 -16.71 -22.53
C LYS A 238 -25.75 -16.36 -21.04
N PRO A 239 -26.79 -15.71 -20.48
CA PRO A 239 -26.80 -15.35 -19.06
C PRO A 239 -26.86 -16.59 -18.16
N LEU A 240 -26.17 -16.53 -17.01
CA LEU A 240 -26.28 -17.49 -15.91
C LEU A 240 -26.93 -16.79 -14.72
N SER A 241 -27.99 -17.37 -14.17
CA SER A 241 -28.68 -16.87 -12.98
C SER A 241 -28.43 -17.80 -11.80
N VAL A 242 -27.71 -17.33 -10.78
CA VAL A 242 -27.47 -18.05 -9.53
C VAL A 242 -28.27 -17.37 -8.42
N VAL A 243 -29.20 -18.10 -7.81
CA VAL A 243 -30.10 -17.58 -6.76
C VAL A 243 -30.11 -18.54 -5.59
N GLN A 244 -30.02 -18.01 -4.37
CA GLN A 244 -30.29 -18.74 -3.13
C GLN A 244 -31.59 -18.18 -2.52
N PRO A 245 -32.75 -18.82 -2.76
CA PRO A 245 -34.05 -18.28 -2.35
C PRO A 245 -34.19 -18.02 -0.85
N GLU A 246 -33.42 -18.74 -0.04
CA GLU A 246 -33.40 -18.65 1.42
C GLU A 246 -32.17 -17.88 1.94
N GLY A 247 -31.40 -17.23 1.06
CA GLY A 247 -30.15 -16.56 1.39
C GLY A 247 -28.94 -17.50 1.50
N PRO A 248 -27.77 -16.96 1.87
CA PRO A 248 -26.56 -17.76 2.04
C PRO A 248 -26.66 -18.67 3.27
N SER A 249 -25.95 -19.79 3.24
CA SER A 249 -25.88 -20.73 4.37
C SER A 249 -24.84 -20.32 5.43
N TYR A 250 -24.10 -19.23 5.23
CA TYR A 250 -23.16 -18.69 6.20
C TYR A 250 -23.81 -17.52 6.96
N HIS A 251 -23.35 -17.30 8.19
CA HIS A 251 -23.69 -16.13 8.99
C HIS A 251 -22.42 -15.35 9.35
N VAL A 252 -22.51 -14.02 9.31
CA VAL A 252 -21.40 -13.12 9.64
C VAL A 252 -21.84 -12.18 10.76
N GLU A 253 -21.12 -12.20 11.88
CA GLU A 253 -21.25 -11.26 12.99
C GLU A 253 -19.91 -10.54 13.18
N GLY A 254 -19.86 -9.25 12.82
CA GLY A 254 -18.58 -8.55 12.71
C GLY A 254 -17.71 -9.17 11.63
N ASN A 255 -16.54 -9.71 12.02
CA ASN A 255 -15.65 -10.51 11.17
C ASN A 255 -15.68 -12.02 11.49
N ALA A 256 -16.53 -12.47 12.43
CA ALA A 256 -16.71 -13.89 12.71
C ALA A 256 -17.66 -14.52 11.69
N VAL A 257 -17.24 -15.63 11.09
CA VAL A 257 -18.01 -16.37 10.09
C VAL A 257 -18.35 -17.73 10.65
N SER A 258 -19.63 -18.09 10.61
CA SER A 258 -20.08 -19.47 10.85
C SER A 258 -20.66 -20.04 9.57
N TRP A 259 -20.25 -21.26 9.21
CA TRP A 259 -20.69 -21.93 7.99
C TRP A 259 -20.50 -23.45 8.08
N ASN A 260 -21.59 -24.21 7.98
CA ASN A 260 -21.56 -25.66 7.83
C ASN A 260 -20.64 -26.40 8.84
N ASN A 261 -20.93 -26.22 10.13
CA ASN A 261 -20.16 -26.75 11.27
C ASN A 261 -18.75 -26.16 11.47
N TRP A 262 -18.43 -25.08 10.74
CA TRP A 262 -17.29 -24.20 11.00
C TRP A 262 -17.74 -22.90 11.66
#